data_AF-A0A0D2NLA0-F1
#
_entry.id   AF-A0A0D2NLA0-F1
#
_cell.length_a   1.000
_cell.length_b   1.000
_cell.length_c   1.000
_cell.angle_alpha   90.00
_cell.angle_beta   90.00
_cell.angle_gamma   90.00
#
_symmetry.space_group_name_H-M   'P 1'
#
loop_
_entity.id
_entity.type
_entity.pdbx_description
1 polymer ?
#
loop_
_entity_poly.entity_id
_entity_poly.type
_entity_poly.pdbx_seq_one_letter_code
_entity_poly.pdbx_strand_id
1 'polypeptide(L)'
;YYSPNCSRSVSEPPIEAAEQNPFVPPPRMLNKRFGPRNLMDLNTRDYRNPCWWSRPWGWISFFPHEPDFLQPPFQPLSDIPHRLHRLPDGSGYEMPPSLAAIHYNAAALRPMNPWGFGYKKSRSRPAMVMRSIYKSRDWFAVWVAFLSYLIACAESVEADLEPYPFLAKKHWATHLIEQGVDRTLLDALISSCSYKERFLASWSQFHMLRKASNQRMEQAETTLERQKRLARERQPPTTSAKVFRWVKDVESDGYIREQVSKKWRQDTLADYSAKQARYDSFANEWDCSSEFGSDDES
;
A
#
# COMPACT_ATOMS: atom_id res chain seq x y z
N TYR A 1 -17.51 -0.49 9.07
CA TYR A 1 -17.14 -1.63 8.20
C TYR A 1 -15.63 -1.64 8.05
N TYR A 2 -15.02 -2.82 8.19
CA TYR A 2 -13.61 -3.02 7.87
C TYR A 2 -13.44 -3.37 6.40
N SER A 3 -12.23 -3.20 5.87
CA SER A 3 -11.79 -4.09 4.82
C SER A 3 -12.10 -5.52 5.28
N PRO A 4 -12.74 -6.39 4.48
CA PRO A 4 -12.97 -7.80 4.84
C PRO A 4 -11.68 -8.56 5.23
N ASN A 5 -10.52 -7.91 5.06
CA ASN A 5 -9.18 -8.42 5.34
C ASN A 5 -8.55 -7.86 6.63
N CYS A 6 -9.33 -7.34 7.59
CA CYS A 6 -8.77 -6.79 8.84
C CYS A 6 -8.88 -7.78 10.01
N SER A 7 -7.75 -8.38 10.39
CA SER A 7 -7.62 -9.30 11.54
C SER A 7 -7.30 -8.61 12.88
N ARG A 8 -7.31 -7.27 12.93
CA ARG A 8 -6.97 -6.52 14.15
C ARG A 8 -8.19 -6.44 15.07
N SER A 9 -7.99 -6.66 16.38
CA SER A 9 -8.96 -6.24 17.40
C SER A 9 -9.07 -4.72 17.41
N VAL A 10 -10.30 -4.24 17.48
CA VAL A 10 -10.61 -2.88 17.08
C VAL A 10 -11.86 -2.37 17.75
N SER A 11 -11.82 -1.10 18.13
CA SER A 11 -12.94 -0.38 18.75
C SER A 11 -13.91 0.12 17.68
N GLU A 12 -15.20 -0.02 17.95
CA GLU A 12 -16.25 0.57 17.12
C GLU A 12 -16.08 2.10 17.07
N PRO A 13 -16.09 2.70 15.86
CA PRO A 13 -16.02 4.15 15.74
C PRO A 13 -17.31 4.80 16.28
N PRO A 14 -17.23 6.01 16.87
CA PRO A 14 -18.42 6.76 17.29
C PRO A 14 -19.40 6.95 16.12
N ILE A 15 -20.71 6.91 16.40
CA ILE A 15 -21.76 7.06 15.38
C ILE A 15 -21.62 8.40 14.64
N GLU A 16 -21.27 9.46 15.36
CA GLU A 16 -21.03 10.82 14.83
C GLU A 16 -19.91 10.88 13.78
N ALA A 17 -19.03 9.87 13.71
CA ALA A 17 -17.96 9.81 12.72
C ALA A 17 -18.46 9.40 11.32
N ALA A 18 -19.68 8.86 11.19
CA ALA A 18 -20.22 8.38 9.91
C ALA A 18 -20.49 9.51 8.90
N GLU A 19 -20.86 10.69 9.38
CA GLU A 19 -21.23 11.83 8.54
C GLU A 19 -20.07 12.82 8.33
N GLN A 20 -18.98 12.67 9.08
CA GLN A 20 -17.83 13.56 8.99
C GLN A 20 -17.00 13.26 7.73
N ASN A 21 -16.63 14.32 7.00
CA ASN A 21 -15.75 14.18 5.85
C ASN A 21 -14.30 13.91 6.31
N PRO A 22 -13.74 12.72 6.05
CA PRO A 22 -12.42 12.33 6.53
C PRO A 22 -11.26 13.07 5.82
N PHE A 23 -11.55 13.81 4.75
CA PHE A 23 -10.59 14.64 4.02
C PHE A 23 -10.59 16.09 4.48
N VAL A 24 -11.34 16.43 5.52
CA VAL A 24 -11.31 17.75 6.14
C VAL A 24 -10.47 17.66 7.42
N PRO A 25 -9.33 18.34 7.51
CA PRO A 25 -8.49 18.27 8.70
C PRO A 25 -9.22 18.87 9.91
N PRO A 26 -8.91 18.38 11.12
CA PRO A 26 -9.48 18.91 12.34
C PRO A 26 -9.11 20.40 12.46
N PRO A 27 -10.02 21.23 12.99
CA PRO A 27 -9.72 22.63 13.20
C PRO A 27 -8.64 22.76 14.28
N ARG A 28 -7.65 23.62 14.06
CA ARG A 28 -6.61 23.88 15.06
C ARG A 28 -7.18 24.72 16.19
N MET A 29 -7.02 24.28 17.43
CA MET A 29 -7.32 25.10 18.60
C MET A 29 -6.19 26.11 18.80
N LEU A 30 -6.44 27.38 18.49
CA LEU A 30 -5.57 28.49 18.88
C LEU A 30 -6.35 29.39 19.84
N ASN A 31 -5.82 29.57 21.06
CA ASN A 31 -6.39 30.49 22.05
C ASN A 31 -7.92 30.33 22.25
N LYS A 32 -8.40 29.08 22.39
CA LYS A 32 -9.82 28.73 22.55
C LYS A 32 -10.74 29.16 21.38
N ARG A 33 -10.17 29.44 20.20
CA ARG A 33 -10.92 29.67 18.94
C ARG A 33 -10.46 28.68 17.88
N PHE A 34 -11.39 28.32 16.99
CA PHE A 34 -11.09 27.51 15.83
C PHE A 34 -10.25 28.34 14.84
N GLY A 35 -8.98 27.98 14.72
CA GLY A 35 -8.06 28.52 13.73
C GLY A 35 -8.27 27.91 12.34
N PRO A 36 -7.54 28.41 11.33
CA PRO A 36 -7.64 27.92 9.97
C PRO A 36 -7.23 26.44 9.90
N ARG A 37 -8.00 25.68 9.11
CA ARG A 37 -7.73 24.29 8.79
C ARG A 37 -6.47 24.19 7.90
N ASN A 38 -5.57 23.26 8.22
CA ASN A 38 -4.34 23.06 7.45
C ASN A 38 -4.34 21.66 6.83
N LEU A 39 -4.31 21.59 5.50
CA LEU A 39 -4.29 20.33 4.76
C LEU A 39 -3.09 19.44 5.09
N MET A 40 -1.99 20.04 5.54
CA MET A 40 -0.81 19.30 5.99
C MET A 40 -1.06 18.48 7.28
N ASP A 41 -2.19 18.69 7.95
CA ASP A 41 -2.58 17.96 9.15
C ASP A 41 -3.36 16.67 8.85
N LEU A 42 -3.81 16.47 7.60
CA LEU A 42 -4.36 15.18 7.19
C LEU A 42 -3.26 14.12 7.34
N ASN A 43 -3.57 12.91 7.81
CA ASN A 43 -2.61 11.83 7.90
C ASN A 43 -3.17 10.57 7.24
N THR A 44 -2.40 9.98 6.32
CA THR A 44 -2.82 8.78 5.59
C THR A 44 -2.96 7.57 6.50
N ARG A 45 -2.28 7.58 7.65
CA ARG A 45 -2.44 6.56 8.69
C ARG A 45 -3.85 6.55 9.29
N ASP A 46 -4.52 7.70 9.31
CA ASP A 46 -5.86 7.80 9.90
C ASP A 46 -6.88 7.02 9.06
N TYR A 47 -6.64 6.89 7.76
CA TYR A 47 -7.48 6.11 6.83
C TYR A 47 -7.30 4.60 6.94
N ARG A 48 -6.34 4.14 7.75
CA ARG A 48 -6.21 2.73 8.13
C ARG A 48 -7.06 2.36 9.34
N ASN A 49 -7.64 3.37 10.00
CA ASN A 49 -8.52 3.16 11.13
C ASN A 49 -9.92 2.80 10.65
N PRO A 50 -10.70 2.15 11.51
CA PRO A 50 -12.07 1.77 11.21
C PRO A 50 -12.94 2.99 10.98
N CYS A 51 -13.80 2.94 9.97
CA CYS A 51 -14.84 3.95 9.78
C CYS A 51 -16.19 3.30 9.46
N TRP A 52 -17.25 4.06 9.72
CA TRP A 52 -18.58 3.68 9.24
C TRP A 52 -18.61 3.70 7.72
N TRP A 53 -19.31 2.75 7.12
CA TRP A 53 -19.52 2.78 5.67
C TRP A 53 -20.44 3.94 5.35
N SER A 54 -20.07 4.71 4.34
CA SER A 54 -20.94 5.73 3.79
C SER A 54 -20.77 5.74 2.28
N ARG A 55 -21.84 6.11 1.58
CA ARG A 55 -21.81 6.22 0.12
C ARG A 55 -20.66 7.09 -0.42
N PRO A 56 -20.33 8.27 0.17
CA PRO A 56 -19.22 9.08 -0.34
C PRO A 56 -17.82 8.56 0.02
N TRP A 57 -17.67 7.82 1.12
CA TRP A 57 -16.36 7.49 1.71
C TRP A 57 -16.05 5.99 1.79
N GLY A 58 -16.98 5.12 1.40
CA GLY A 58 -16.84 3.67 1.51
C GLY A 58 -15.61 3.09 0.81
N TRP A 59 -15.14 3.75 -0.25
CA TRP A 59 -13.92 3.39 -0.96
C TRP A 59 -12.65 3.45 -0.08
N ILE A 60 -12.67 4.16 1.06
CA ILE A 60 -11.54 4.17 2.02
C ILE A 60 -11.27 2.76 2.58
N SER A 61 -12.25 1.86 2.57
CA SER A 61 -12.04 0.44 2.93
C SER A 61 -11.04 -0.30 2.04
N PHE A 62 -10.72 0.25 0.86
CA PHE A 62 -9.70 -0.25 -0.06
C PHE A 62 -8.30 0.29 0.23
N PHE A 63 -8.12 1.03 1.34
CA PHE A 63 -6.83 1.62 1.67
C PHE A 63 -5.77 0.54 1.99
N PRO A 64 -4.59 0.56 1.33
CA PRO A 64 -3.56 -0.44 1.57
C PRO A 64 -2.94 -0.27 2.97
N HIS A 65 -2.74 -1.39 3.68
CA HIS A 65 -2.06 -1.39 4.97
C HIS A 65 -0.59 -0.99 4.84
N GLU A 66 0.08 -1.48 3.81
CA GLU A 66 1.44 -1.10 3.44
C GLU A 66 1.43 -0.80 1.93
N PRO A 67 1.39 0.48 1.51
CA PRO A 67 1.45 0.81 0.09
C PRO A 67 2.82 0.41 -0.46
N ASP A 68 2.83 -0.44 -1.49
CA ASP A 68 4.05 -0.82 -2.20
C ASP A 68 4.37 0.23 -3.27
N PHE A 69 5.41 1.03 -3.01
CA PHE A 69 5.95 1.98 -3.97
C PHE A 69 7.19 1.44 -4.69
N LEU A 70 7.65 0.23 -4.39
CA LEU A 70 8.87 -0.35 -4.94
C LEU A 70 8.62 -1.06 -6.27
N GLN A 71 7.36 -1.41 -6.56
CA GLN A 71 6.97 -2.10 -7.78
C GLN A 71 6.44 -1.12 -8.86
N PRO A 72 6.70 -1.37 -10.15
CA PRO A 72 6.10 -0.60 -11.25
C PRO A 72 4.57 -0.70 -11.19
N PRO A 73 3.79 0.38 -11.34
CA PRO A 73 4.22 1.66 -11.88
C PRO A 73 4.60 2.68 -10.81
N PHE A 74 4.60 2.29 -9.55
CA PHE A 74 4.81 3.21 -8.42
C PHE A 74 6.28 3.39 -8.05
N GLN A 75 7.21 2.63 -8.64
CA GLN A 75 8.66 2.76 -8.42
C GLN A 75 9.18 4.20 -8.41
N PRO A 76 8.78 5.11 -9.34
CA PRO A 76 9.24 6.50 -9.32
C PRO A 76 8.85 7.27 -8.04
N LEU A 77 7.82 6.82 -7.31
CA LEU A 77 7.42 7.39 -6.03
C LEU A 77 8.36 7.00 -4.89
N SER A 78 9.12 5.91 -5.03
CA SER A 78 10.17 5.52 -4.07
C SER A 78 11.43 6.36 -4.25
N ASP A 79 11.72 6.78 -5.49
CA ASP A 79 12.87 7.59 -5.86
C ASP A 79 12.66 9.08 -5.57
N ILE A 80 12.20 9.43 -4.37
CA ILE A 80 12.07 10.84 -3.95
C ILE A 80 13.44 11.52 -4.08
N PRO A 81 13.55 12.64 -4.82
CA PRO A 81 14.84 13.28 -5.05
C PRO A 81 15.48 13.70 -3.73
N HIS A 82 16.69 13.17 -3.47
CA HIS A 82 17.50 13.55 -2.31
C HIS A 82 18.12 14.95 -2.45
N ARG A 83 18.19 15.47 -3.68
CA ARG A 83 18.68 16.82 -3.99
C ARG A 83 17.59 17.61 -4.69
N LEU A 84 17.10 18.65 -4.02
CA LEU A 84 16.15 19.59 -4.60
C LEU A 84 16.83 20.49 -5.63
N HIS A 85 16.15 20.80 -6.72
CA HIS A 85 16.64 21.76 -7.70
C HIS A 85 16.49 23.18 -7.14
N ARG A 86 17.60 23.91 -7.00
CA ARG A 86 17.57 25.33 -6.63
C ARG A 86 17.23 26.13 -7.88
N LEU A 87 16.25 27.04 -7.78
CA LEU A 87 15.88 27.89 -8.91
C LEU A 87 17.02 28.88 -9.23
N PRO A 88 17.34 29.11 -10.52
CA PRO A 88 18.47 29.95 -10.93
C PRO A 88 18.38 31.41 -10.45
N ASP A 89 17.17 31.90 -10.23
CA ASP A 89 16.85 33.25 -9.75
C ASP A 89 16.99 33.40 -8.22
N GLY A 90 17.31 32.31 -7.51
CA GLY A 90 17.40 32.28 -6.05
C GLY A 90 16.05 32.30 -5.32
N SER A 91 14.91 32.21 -6.03
CA SER A 91 13.56 32.31 -5.45
C SER A 91 13.14 31.09 -4.62
N GLY A 92 13.86 29.97 -4.71
CA GLY A 92 13.64 28.80 -3.86
C GLY A 92 13.99 27.47 -4.51
N TYR A 93 13.23 26.43 -4.15
CA TYR A 93 13.39 25.06 -4.64
C TYR A 93 12.07 24.51 -5.20
N GLU A 94 12.12 23.69 -6.25
CA GLU A 94 10.95 23.06 -6.91
C GLU A 94 11.22 21.59 -7.25
N MET A 95 10.15 20.79 -7.40
CA MET A 95 10.18 19.40 -7.89
C MET A 95 10.06 19.36 -9.43
N PRO A 96 10.80 18.48 -10.15
CA PRO A 96 10.63 18.27 -11.58
C PRO A 96 9.20 17.84 -11.98
N PRO A 97 8.69 18.24 -13.16
CA PRO A 97 7.35 17.88 -13.60
C PRO A 97 7.33 16.48 -14.22
N SER A 98 6.92 15.48 -13.44
CA SER A 98 6.39 14.22 -13.97
C SER A 98 5.50 13.56 -12.92
N LEU A 99 4.23 13.31 -13.26
CA LEU A 99 3.31 12.26 -12.78
C LEU A 99 1.88 12.62 -13.22
N ALA A 100 1.25 11.68 -13.93
CA ALA A 100 0.00 11.86 -14.68
C ALA A 100 -1.27 11.71 -13.82
N ALA A 101 -2.37 12.31 -14.27
CA ALA A 101 -3.70 12.19 -13.69
C ALA A 101 -4.58 11.27 -14.56
N ILE A 102 -5.27 10.30 -13.94
CA ILE A 102 -6.28 9.46 -14.61
C ILE A 102 -7.68 10.00 -14.26
N HIS A 103 -8.52 10.20 -15.27
CA HIS A 103 -9.89 10.68 -15.13
C HIS A 103 -10.88 9.52 -15.26
N TYR A 104 -11.55 9.17 -14.16
CA TYR A 104 -12.75 8.32 -14.18
C TYR A 104 -13.93 9.03 -13.51
N ASN A 105 -15.10 8.93 -14.14
CA ASN A 105 -16.35 9.49 -13.64
C ASN A 105 -17.05 8.47 -12.72
N ALA A 106 -16.65 8.44 -11.45
CA ALA A 106 -17.27 7.61 -10.43
C ALA A 106 -18.12 8.46 -9.49
N ALA A 107 -19.22 7.91 -9.00
CA ALA A 107 -20.13 8.57 -8.05
C ALA A 107 -19.54 8.79 -6.64
N ALA A 108 -18.27 8.42 -6.43
CA ALA A 108 -17.53 8.64 -5.20
C ALA A 108 -16.76 9.97 -5.25
N LEU A 109 -16.66 10.66 -4.11
CA LEU A 109 -15.93 11.91 -4.02
C LEU A 109 -14.43 11.65 -4.25
N ARG A 110 -13.89 12.26 -5.30
CA ARG A 110 -12.48 12.08 -5.68
C ARG A 110 -11.56 12.57 -4.55
N PRO A 111 -10.47 11.84 -4.26
CA PRO A 111 -9.43 12.35 -3.38
C PRO A 111 -8.86 13.67 -3.88
N MET A 112 -8.35 14.49 -2.97
CA MET A 112 -7.56 15.65 -3.35
C MET A 112 -6.35 15.20 -4.19
N ASN A 113 -6.04 15.92 -5.27
CA ASN A 113 -4.85 15.65 -6.07
C ASN A 113 -3.57 15.89 -5.22
N PRO A 114 -2.53 15.03 -5.29
CA PRO A 114 -1.31 15.19 -4.50
C PRO A 114 -0.63 16.56 -4.65
N TRP A 115 -0.87 17.29 -5.75
CA TRP A 115 -0.37 18.65 -5.95
C TRP A 115 -0.90 19.66 -4.91
N GLY A 116 -2.00 19.34 -4.23
CA GLY A 116 -2.67 20.20 -3.25
C GLY A 116 -1.80 20.47 -2.03
N PHE A 117 -0.82 19.60 -1.75
CA PHE A 117 0.17 19.81 -0.68
C PHE A 117 1.31 20.77 -1.08
N GLY A 118 1.30 21.26 -2.33
CA GLY A 118 2.15 22.36 -2.78
C GLY A 118 3.59 21.97 -3.05
N TYR A 119 3.87 20.74 -3.49
CA TYR A 119 5.22 20.33 -3.91
C TYR A 119 5.71 21.04 -5.19
N LYS A 120 4.78 21.59 -5.99
CA LYS A 120 5.08 22.48 -7.14
C LYS A 120 5.31 23.94 -6.73
N LYS A 121 5.09 24.31 -5.46
CA LYS A 121 5.28 25.70 -5.01
C LYS A 121 6.73 25.88 -4.59
N SER A 122 7.36 26.94 -5.07
CA SER A 122 8.67 27.35 -4.55
C SER A 122 8.56 27.67 -3.06
N ARG A 123 9.53 27.21 -2.28
CA ARG A 123 9.67 27.55 -0.86
C ARG A 123 11.08 28.02 -0.58
N SER A 124 11.19 28.94 0.38
CA SER A 124 12.46 29.46 0.86
C SER A 124 13.30 28.42 1.62
N ARG A 125 12.66 27.41 2.22
CA ARG A 125 13.33 26.40 3.05
C ARG A 125 13.24 25.02 2.38
N PRO A 126 14.38 24.32 2.12
CA PRO A 126 14.41 22.96 1.58
C PRO A 126 13.51 21.98 2.34
N ALA A 127 13.53 22.05 3.68
CA ALA A 127 12.73 21.17 4.54
C ALA A 127 11.22 21.28 4.30
N MET A 128 10.73 22.47 3.91
CA MET A 128 9.31 22.68 3.61
C MET A 128 8.91 22.02 2.28
N VAL A 129 9.80 22.06 1.28
CA VAL A 129 9.60 21.37 0.01
C VAL A 129 9.61 19.86 0.23
N MET A 130 10.59 19.33 0.95
CA MET A 130 10.65 17.89 1.28
C MET A 130 9.40 17.42 2.02
N ARG A 131 8.92 18.20 3.00
CA ARG A 131 7.67 17.88 3.70
C ARG A 131 6.48 17.79 2.75
N SER A 132 6.35 18.73 1.80
CA SER A 132 5.32 18.66 0.76
C SER A 132 5.49 17.47 -0.17
N ILE A 133 6.72 17.13 -0.57
CA ILE A 133 7.01 15.96 -1.43
C ILE A 133 6.62 14.66 -0.74
N TYR A 134 7.09 14.41 0.49
CA TYR A 134 6.73 13.21 1.25
C TYR A 134 5.22 13.14 1.46
N LYS A 135 4.58 14.27 1.78
CA LYS A 135 3.14 14.31 1.96
C LYS A 135 2.38 13.94 0.69
N SER A 136 2.81 14.45 -0.45
CA SER A 136 2.23 14.14 -1.75
C SER A 136 2.47 12.69 -2.15
N ARG A 137 3.67 12.14 -1.92
CA ARG A 137 3.96 10.72 -2.13
C ARG A 137 3.01 9.85 -1.31
N ASP A 138 2.93 10.09 0.00
CA ASP A 138 2.07 9.29 0.88
C ASP A 138 0.60 9.39 0.45
N TRP A 139 0.19 10.54 -0.09
CA TRP A 139 -1.16 10.73 -0.63
C TRP A 139 -1.47 9.90 -1.88
N PHE A 140 -0.48 9.41 -2.61
CA PHE A 140 -0.73 8.43 -3.68
C PHE A 140 -1.37 7.15 -3.15
N ALA A 141 -1.13 6.76 -1.90
CA ALA A 141 -1.83 5.61 -1.30
C ALA A 141 -3.35 5.82 -1.25
N VAL A 142 -3.82 7.07 -1.09
CA VAL A 142 -5.25 7.43 -1.14
C VAL A 142 -5.79 7.24 -2.56
N TRP A 143 -5.01 7.63 -3.57
CA TRP A 143 -5.39 7.44 -4.98
C TRP A 143 -5.36 5.98 -5.40
N VAL A 144 -4.40 5.20 -4.90
CA VAL A 144 -4.36 3.75 -5.08
C VAL A 144 -5.62 3.15 -4.50
N ALA A 145 -6.01 3.48 -3.26
CA ALA A 145 -7.25 3.02 -2.64
C ALA A 145 -8.51 3.39 -3.43
N PHE A 146 -8.52 4.58 -4.04
CA PHE A 146 -9.64 5.00 -4.87
C PHE A 146 -9.70 4.21 -6.18
N LEU A 147 -8.59 4.07 -6.90
CA LEU A 147 -8.49 3.29 -8.12
C LEU A 147 -8.87 1.82 -7.89
N SER A 148 -8.39 1.28 -6.78
CA SER A 148 -8.71 -0.03 -6.22
C SER A 148 -10.23 -0.25 -6.14
N TYR A 149 -10.95 0.69 -5.53
CA TYR A 149 -12.41 0.67 -5.46
C TYR A 149 -13.07 0.73 -6.86
N LEU A 150 -12.54 1.55 -7.78
CA LEU A 150 -13.10 1.66 -9.13
C LEU A 150 -12.98 0.36 -9.92
N ILE A 151 -11.84 -0.32 -9.82
CA ILE A 151 -11.62 -1.62 -10.44
C ILE A 151 -12.61 -2.63 -9.88
N ALA A 152 -12.74 -2.72 -8.54
CA ALA A 152 -13.69 -3.61 -7.90
C ALA A 152 -15.15 -3.35 -8.34
N CYS A 153 -15.56 -2.08 -8.43
CA CYS A 153 -16.87 -1.73 -8.96
C CYS A 153 -17.04 -2.14 -10.43
N ALA A 154 -16.02 -2.01 -11.25
CA ALA A 154 -16.07 -2.41 -12.65
C ALA A 154 -16.20 -3.94 -12.76
N GLU A 155 -15.37 -4.68 -12.03
CA GLU A 155 -15.41 -6.14 -11.97
C GLU A 155 -16.76 -6.67 -11.46
N SER A 156 -17.35 -6.05 -10.42
CA SER A 156 -18.68 -6.44 -9.95
C SER A 156 -19.76 -6.24 -11.03
N VAL A 157 -19.73 -5.11 -11.73
CA VAL A 157 -20.68 -4.84 -12.83
C VAL A 157 -20.46 -5.80 -13.99
N GLU A 158 -19.21 -6.16 -14.29
CA GLU A 158 -18.88 -7.14 -15.32
C GLU A 158 -19.41 -8.54 -14.96
N ALA A 159 -19.21 -8.98 -13.71
CA ALA A 159 -19.73 -10.25 -13.20
C ALA A 159 -21.26 -10.30 -13.23
N ASP A 160 -21.94 -9.23 -12.80
CA ASP A 160 -23.41 -9.15 -12.84
C ASP A 160 -23.98 -9.22 -14.27
N LEU A 161 -23.20 -8.77 -15.25
CA LEU A 161 -23.60 -8.72 -16.66
C LEU A 161 -23.08 -9.92 -17.48
N GLU A 162 -22.27 -10.81 -16.91
CA GLU A 162 -21.75 -12.02 -17.56
C GLU A 162 -22.87 -12.87 -18.20
N PRO A 163 -24.05 -13.06 -17.56
CA PRO A 163 -25.16 -13.82 -18.17
C PRO A 163 -25.84 -13.12 -19.34
N TYR A 164 -25.53 -11.84 -19.59
CA TYR A 164 -26.19 -11.00 -20.60
C TYR A 164 -25.17 -10.45 -21.61
N PRO A 165 -24.74 -11.25 -22.61
CA PRO A 165 -23.67 -10.89 -23.55
C PRO A 165 -23.90 -9.59 -24.32
N PHE A 166 -25.17 -9.21 -24.52
CA PHE A 166 -25.57 -7.97 -25.21
C PHE A 166 -25.53 -6.73 -24.31
N LEU A 167 -25.49 -6.89 -22.98
CA LEU A 167 -25.35 -5.82 -21.99
C LEU A 167 -23.94 -5.77 -21.38
N ALA A 168 -23.17 -6.86 -21.51
CA ALA A 168 -21.80 -6.94 -21.05
C ALA A 168 -20.96 -5.78 -21.60
N LYS A 169 -20.42 -4.97 -20.69
CA LYS A 169 -19.50 -3.90 -21.06
C LYS A 169 -18.14 -4.50 -21.41
N LYS A 170 -17.35 -3.77 -22.20
CA LYS A 170 -15.94 -4.13 -22.41
C LYS A 170 -15.22 -4.18 -21.07
N HIS A 171 -14.36 -5.18 -20.90
CA HIS A 171 -13.49 -5.32 -19.73
C HIS A 171 -12.76 -3.99 -19.45
N TRP A 172 -12.72 -3.56 -18.18
CA TRP A 172 -12.19 -2.26 -17.77
C TRP A 172 -10.78 -1.99 -18.30
N ALA A 173 -9.91 -3.01 -18.34
CA ALA A 173 -8.56 -2.92 -18.88
C ALA A 173 -8.55 -2.61 -20.39
N THR A 174 -9.46 -3.23 -21.16
CA THR A 174 -9.61 -2.96 -22.59
C THR A 174 -10.11 -1.54 -22.82
N HIS A 175 -11.06 -1.09 -22.00
CA HIS A 175 -11.54 0.29 -22.06
C HIS A 175 -10.41 1.30 -21.82
N LEU A 176 -9.51 1.03 -20.86
CA LEU A 176 -8.34 1.88 -20.60
C LEU A 176 -7.37 1.98 -21.77
N ILE A 177 -7.08 0.85 -22.42
CA ILE A 177 -6.23 0.82 -23.61
C ILE A 177 -6.86 1.66 -24.72
N GLU A 178 -8.18 1.55 -24.93
CA GLU A 178 -8.91 2.35 -25.93
C GLU A 178 -8.91 3.85 -25.60
N GLN A 179 -8.85 4.22 -24.33
CA GLN A 179 -8.68 5.61 -23.88
C GLN A 179 -7.22 6.10 -23.96
N GLY A 180 -6.30 5.29 -24.50
CA GLY A 180 -4.90 5.66 -24.71
C GLY A 180 -4.00 5.44 -23.49
N VAL A 181 -4.44 4.66 -22.49
CA VAL A 181 -3.54 4.23 -21.42
C VAL A 181 -2.53 3.23 -21.99
N ASP A 182 -1.26 3.49 -21.70
CA ASP A 182 -0.17 2.64 -22.13
C ASP A 182 -0.33 1.22 -21.59
N ARG A 183 -0.18 0.22 -22.48
CA ARG A 183 -0.36 -1.19 -22.13
C ARG A 183 0.65 -1.66 -21.10
N THR A 184 1.90 -1.20 -21.15
CA THR A 184 2.92 -1.59 -20.17
C THR A 184 2.63 -1.01 -18.80
N LEU A 185 2.12 0.22 -18.73
CA LEU A 185 1.63 0.85 -17.50
C LEU A 185 0.44 0.06 -16.92
N LEU A 186 -0.48 -0.38 -17.78
CA LEU A 186 -1.64 -1.17 -17.38
C LEU A 186 -1.25 -2.57 -16.91
N ASP A 187 -0.35 -3.25 -17.62
CA ASP A 187 0.18 -4.56 -17.22
C ASP A 187 0.96 -4.45 -15.91
N ALA A 188 1.72 -3.37 -15.72
CA ALA A 188 2.39 -3.04 -14.48
C ALA A 188 1.37 -2.78 -13.37
N LEU A 189 0.29 -2.02 -13.62
CA LEU A 189 -0.78 -1.78 -12.66
C LEU A 189 -1.46 -3.10 -12.26
N ILE A 190 -1.85 -3.94 -13.22
CA ILE A 190 -2.45 -5.27 -12.97
C ILE A 190 -1.47 -6.17 -12.19
N SER A 191 -0.18 -6.03 -12.43
CA SER A 191 0.86 -6.84 -11.78
C SER A 191 1.28 -6.34 -10.40
N SER A 192 1.21 -5.03 -10.14
CA SER A 192 1.66 -4.36 -8.91
C SER A 192 0.56 -3.96 -7.97
N CYS A 193 -0.68 -3.97 -8.45
CA CYS A 193 -1.82 -3.84 -7.59
C CYS A 193 -1.61 -4.81 -6.45
N SER A 194 -1.66 -4.26 -5.24
CA SER A 194 -1.71 -4.89 -3.92
C SER A 194 -2.95 -5.79 -3.74
N TYR A 195 -3.34 -6.44 -4.85
CA TYR A 195 -4.48 -7.27 -5.15
C TYR A 195 -4.04 -8.71 -5.43
N LYS A 196 -2.87 -8.93 -6.04
CA LYS A 196 -2.28 -10.28 -6.12
C LYS A 196 -1.72 -10.76 -4.79
N GLU A 197 -1.38 -9.85 -3.87
CA GLU A 197 -0.92 -10.24 -2.52
C GLU A 197 -2.03 -10.85 -1.64
N ARG A 198 -3.30 -10.65 -1.98
CA ARG A 198 -4.43 -11.25 -1.24
C ARG A 198 -4.78 -12.66 -1.73
N PHE A 199 -4.42 -12.99 -2.96
CA PHE A 199 -4.59 -14.31 -3.55
C PHE A 199 -3.31 -14.64 -4.32
N LEU A 200 -2.25 -14.93 -3.57
CA LEU A 200 -1.10 -15.55 -4.21
C LEU A 200 -1.52 -16.96 -4.58
N ALA A 201 -1.47 -17.28 -5.87
CA ALA A 201 -1.74 -18.62 -6.38
C ALA A 201 -0.88 -19.67 -5.67
N SER A 202 0.29 -19.29 -5.16
CA SER A 202 1.02 -20.05 -4.15
C SER A 202 2.06 -19.20 -3.40
N TRP A 203 2.40 -19.61 -2.18
CA TRP A 203 3.54 -19.08 -1.43
C TRP A 203 4.88 -19.20 -2.19
N SER A 204 4.98 -20.15 -3.13
CA SER A 204 6.19 -20.36 -3.94
C SER A 204 6.49 -19.17 -4.85
N GLN A 205 5.44 -18.59 -5.45
CA GLN A 205 5.54 -17.43 -6.32
C GLN A 205 6.00 -16.19 -5.55
N PHE A 206 5.49 -16.00 -4.33
CA PHE A 206 5.94 -14.93 -3.45
C PHE A 206 7.43 -15.02 -3.13
N HIS A 207 7.92 -16.19 -2.73
CA HIS A 207 9.34 -16.37 -2.43
C HIS A 207 10.23 -16.17 -3.66
N MET A 208 9.76 -16.56 -4.85
CA MET A 208 10.48 -16.32 -6.11
C MET A 208 10.65 -14.82 -6.39
N LEU A 209 9.55 -14.04 -6.30
CA LEU A 209 9.58 -12.59 -6.46
C LEU A 209 10.45 -11.91 -5.38
N ARG A 210 10.36 -12.40 -4.15
CA ARG A 210 11.16 -11.90 -3.02
C ARG A 210 12.65 -12.15 -3.24
N LYS A 211 13.02 -13.34 -3.73
CA LYS A 211 14.41 -13.67 -4.08
C LYS A 211 14.98 -12.72 -5.14
N ALA A 212 14.20 -12.40 -6.18
CA ALA A 212 14.61 -11.43 -7.21
C ALA A 212 14.75 -10.00 -6.66
N SER A 213 13.92 -9.60 -5.68
CA SER A 213 14.06 -8.32 -4.98
C SER A 213 15.31 -8.30 -4.09
N ASN A 214 15.54 -9.36 -3.32
CA ASN A 214 16.67 -9.51 -2.42
C ASN A 214 18.00 -9.47 -3.18
N GLN A 215 18.08 -10.06 -4.37
CA GLN A 215 19.26 -9.95 -5.24
C GLN A 215 19.58 -8.49 -5.63
N ARG A 216 18.55 -7.67 -5.91
CA ARG A 216 18.74 -6.25 -6.21
C ARG A 216 19.20 -5.47 -4.98
N MET A 217 18.62 -5.77 -3.82
CA MET A 217 19.04 -5.16 -2.55
C MET A 217 20.48 -5.53 -2.18
N GLU A 218 20.91 -6.77 -2.45
CA GLU A 218 22.28 -7.21 -2.22
C GLU A 218 23.30 -6.45 -3.07
N GLN A 219 22.93 -6.03 -4.29
CA GLN A 219 23.81 -5.22 -5.14
C GLN A 219 23.90 -3.76 -4.66
N ALA A 220 22.86 -3.26 -4.00
CA ALA A 220 22.76 -1.87 -3.55
C ALA A 220 23.16 -1.66 -2.08
N GLU A 221 23.42 -2.73 -1.32
CA GLU A 221 23.68 -2.64 0.12
C GLU A 221 25.03 -2.02 0.45
N THR A 222 25.07 -1.19 1.50
CA THR A 222 26.33 -0.70 2.06
C THR A 222 27.01 -1.78 2.91
N THR A 223 28.32 -1.62 3.17
CA THR A 223 29.08 -2.56 4.02
C THR A 223 28.48 -2.74 5.42
N LEU A 224 27.94 -1.65 6.00
CA LEU A 224 27.30 -1.69 7.31
C LEU A 224 25.97 -2.46 7.27
N GLU A 225 25.17 -2.24 6.24
CA GLU A 225 23.89 -2.95 6.05
C GLU A 225 24.12 -4.43 5.80
N ARG A 226 25.12 -4.77 4.99
CA ARG A 226 25.57 -6.15 4.78
C ARG A 226 25.93 -6.84 6.08
N GLN A 227 26.74 -6.21 6.92
CA GLN A 227 27.12 -6.77 8.23
C GLN A 227 25.89 -7.01 9.12
N LYS A 228 24.97 -6.04 9.19
CA LYS A 228 23.73 -6.19 9.96
C LYS A 228 22.82 -7.29 9.41
N ARG A 229 22.75 -7.45 8.09
CA ARG A 229 22.00 -8.53 7.43
C ARG A 229 22.61 -9.89 7.73
N LEU A 230 23.91 -10.05 7.52
CA LEU A 230 24.63 -11.30 7.79
C LEU A 230 24.59 -11.70 9.28
N ALA A 231 24.63 -10.73 10.19
CA ALA A 231 24.45 -10.99 11.62
C ALA A 231 23.05 -11.57 11.91
N ARG A 232 22.00 -11.00 11.31
CA ARG A 232 20.64 -11.51 11.42
C ARG A 232 20.44 -12.85 10.73
N GLU A 233 21.15 -13.11 9.64
CA GLU A 233 21.07 -14.39 8.93
C GLU A 233 21.70 -15.53 9.74
N ARG A 234 22.79 -15.24 10.46
CA ARG A 234 23.41 -16.21 11.39
C ARG A 234 22.56 -16.46 12.64
N GLN A 235 21.93 -15.42 13.17
CA GLN A 235 21.07 -15.52 14.35
C GLN A 235 19.75 -14.77 14.11
N PRO A 236 18.79 -15.42 13.44
CA PRO A 236 17.50 -14.83 13.14
C PRO A 236 16.76 -14.36 14.39
N PRO A 237 16.35 -13.09 14.47
CA PRO A 237 15.62 -12.60 15.63
C PRO A 237 14.20 -13.17 15.65
N THR A 238 13.77 -13.69 16.80
CA THR A 238 12.44 -14.31 16.97
C THR A 238 11.39 -13.34 17.54
N THR A 239 11.82 -12.23 18.16
CA THR A 239 10.93 -11.26 18.80
C THR A 239 10.81 -9.95 18.01
N SER A 240 11.92 -9.46 17.46
CA SER A 240 11.98 -8.17 16.75
C SER A 240 11.64 -8.28 15.26
N ALA A 241 11.87 -9.44 14.63
CA ALA A 241 11.40 -9.71 13.27
C ALA A 241 9.86 -9.70 13.21
N LYS A 242 9.30 -9.30 12.06
CA LYS A 242 7.88 -9.57 11.79
C LYS A 242 7.72 -11.07 11.54
N VAL A 243 6.60 -11.66 11.93
CA VAL A 243 6.27 -13.06 11.64
C VAL A 243 4.98 -13.06 10.84
N PHE A 244 4.94 -13.87 9.80
CA PHE A 244 3.78 -14.07 8.93
C PHE A 244 3.45 -15.56 8.86
N ARG A 245 2.16 -15.86 8.85
CA ARG A 245 1.62 -17.20 8.66
C ARG A 245 0.90 -17.26 7.32
N TRP A 246 1.20 -18.29 6.53
CA TRP A 246 0.47 -18.60 5.31
C TRP A 246 -0.67 -19.55 5.64
N VAL A 247 -1.89 -19.11 5.38
CA VAL A 247 -3.11 -19.91 5.58
C VAL A 247 -3.71 -20.15 4.22
N LYS A 248 -4.03 -21.41 3.90
CA LYS A 248 -4.75 -21.74 2.67
C LYS A 248 -6.16 -21.18 2.80
N ASP A 249 -6.61 -20.47 1.78
CA ASP A 249 -7.96 -19.94 1.74
C ASP A 249 -8.97 -21.09 1.58
N VAL A 250 -10.14 -20.95 2.19
CA VAL A 250 -11.20 -21.98 2.17
C VAL A 250 -12.05 -21.84 0.92
N GLU A 251 -12.17 -20.62 0.39
CA GLU A 251 -13.02 -20.31 -0.77
C GLU A 251 -12.24 -20.30 -2.10
N SER A 252 -10.91 -20.24 -2.04
CA SER A 252 -10.02 -20.30 -3.21
C SER A 252 -8.88 -21.28 -3.00
N ASP A 253 -8.22 -21.72 -4.08
CA ASP A 253 -6.98 -22.52 -3.99
C ASP A 253 -5.74 -21.64 -3.68
N GLY A 254 -5.94 -20.40 -3.23
CA GLY A 254 -4.90 -19.44 -2.92
C GLY A 254 -4.41 -19.52 -1.47
N TYR A 255 -3.38 -18.72 -1.17
CA TYR A 255 -2.87 -18.55 0.19
C TYR A 255 -2.96 -17.09 0.64
N ILE A 256 -3.33 -16.91 1.91
CA ILE A 256 -3.36 -15.62 2.61
C ILE A 256 -2.13 -15.52 3.50
N ARG A 257 -1.36 -14.44 3.36
CA ARG A 257 -0.20 -14.14 4.20
C ARG A 257 -0.62 -13.24 5.38
N GLU A 258 -0.84 -13.82 6.55
CA GLU A 258 -1.31 -13.12 7.73
C GLU A 258 -0.16 -12.67 8.63
N GLN A 259 -0.12 -11.39 9.01
CA GLN A 259 0.87 -10.92 9.98
C GLN A 259 0.51 -11.30 11.41
N VAL A 260 1.44 -11.95 12.11
CA VAL A 260 1.32 -12.32 13.53
C VAL A 260 1.57 -11.09 14.41
N SER A 261 0.69 -10.89 15.39
CA SER A 261 0.83 -9.80 16.35
C SER A 261 2.10 -9.96 17.19
N LYS A 262 2.69 -8.83 17.63
CA LYS A 262 3.99 -8.83 18.33
C LYS A 262 4.03 -9.76 19.54
N LYS A 263 2.91 -9.91 20.27
CA LYS A 263 2.82 -10.76 21.46
C LYS A 263 3.00 -12.25 21.14
N TRP A 264 2.54 -12.70 19.98
CA TRP A 264 2.45 -14.12 19.63
C TRP A 264 3.58 -14.60 18.72
N ARG A 265 4.50 -13.72 18.30
CA ARG A 265 5.54 -14.07 17.32
C ARG A 265 6.40 -15.24 17.72
N GLN A 266 6.85 -15.26 18.98
CA GLN A 266 7.72 -16.32 19.48
C GLN A 266 6.98 -17.64 19.61
N ASP A 267 5.75 -17.61 20.14
CA ASP A 267 4.90 -18.80 20.28
C ASP A 267 4.55 -19.36 18.91
N THR A 268 4.13 -18.51 17.96
CA THR A 268 3.86 -18.95 16.59
C THR A 268 5.09 -19.56 15.93
N LEU A 269 6.28 -19.00 16.11
CA LEU A 269 7.51 -19.62 15.57
C LEU A 269 7.82 -20.97 16.22
N ALA A 270 7.47 -21.17 17.49
CA ALA A 270 7.66 -22.44 18.18
C ALA A 270 6.69 -23.54 17.71
N ASP A 271 5.54 -23.16 17.15
CA ASP A 271 4.54 -24.07 16.59
C ASP A 271 4.93 -24.65 15.22
N TYR A 272 5.95 -24.10 14.56
CA TYR A 272 6.43 -24.55 13.25
C TYR A 272 7.82 -25.17 13.33
N SER A 273 8.05 -26.21 12.52
CA SER A 273 9.37 -26.81 12.40
C SER A 273 10.34 -25.90 11.62
N ALA A 274 11.63 -26.22 11.68
CA ALA A 274 12.65 -25.51 10.89
C ALA A 274 12.44 -25.61 9.37
N LYS A 275 11.73 -26.65 8.90
CA LYS A 275 11.34 -26.80 7.48
C LYS A 275 10.10 -25.98 7.13
N GLN A 276 9.29 -25.66 8.13
CA GLN A 276 8.03 -24.93 7.99
C GLN A 276 8.16 -23.42 8.21
N ALA A 277 9.30 -22.95 8.73
CA ALA A 277 9.61 -21.55 8.92
C ALA A 277 10.79 -21.09 8.05
N ARG A 278 10.62 -19.99 7.31
CA ARG A 278 11.65 -19.40 6.45
C ARG A 278 11.91 -17.96 6.88
N TYR A 279 13.18 -17.61 7.06
CA TYR A 279 13.60 -16.27 7.45
C TYR A 279 14.15 -15.48 6.27
N ASP A 280 13.67 -14.24 6.11
CA ASP A 280 14.18 -13.24 5.15
C ASP A 280 15.02 -12.18 5.88
N SER A 281 16.34 -12.28 5.73
CA SER A 281 17.31 -11.38 6.37
C SER A 281 17.28 -9.95 5.81
N PHE A 282 16.79 -9.75 4.59
CA PHE A 282 16.68 -8.42 3.99
C PHE A 282 15.51 -7.66 4.62
N ALA A 283 14.33 -8.28 4.64
CA ALA A 283 13.11 -7.67 5.17
C ALA A 283 12.98 -7.73 6.70
N ASN A 284 13.79 -8.55 7.38
CA ASN A 284 13.64 -8.85 8.81
C ASN A 284 12.31 -9.53 9.13
N GLU A 285 11.94 -10.55 8.35
CA GLU A 285 10.62 -11.19 8.42
C GLU A 285 10.76 -12.72 8.42
N TRP A 286 9.85 -13.38 9.14
CA TRP A 286 9.63 -14.81 9.07
C TRP A 286 8.35 -15.11 8.32
N ASP A 287 8.37 -16.16 7.51
CA ASP A 287 7.22 -16.73 6.83
C ASP A 287 7.06 -18.18 7.30
N CYS A 288 5.88 -18.53 7.81
CA CYS A 288 5.58 -19.84 8.36
C CYS A 288 4.40 -20.49 7.61
N SER A 289 4.52 -21.76 7.26
CA SER A 289 3.45 -22.53 6.63
C SER A 289 3.63 -24.02 6.89
N SER A 290 2.54 -24.73 7.17
CA SER A 290 2.55 -26.20 7.24
C SER A 290 2.94 -26.84 5.90
N GLU A 291 2.71 -26.14 4.80
CA GLU A 291 2.92 -26.61 3.42
C GLU A 291 4.35 -26.39 2.90
N PHE A 292 5.24 -25.75 3.67
CA PHE A 292 6.62 -25.50 3.23
C PHE A 292 7.50 -26.76 3.22
N GLY A 293 7.10 -27.77 3.99
CA GLY A 293 7.75 -29.06 4.11
C GLY A 293 7.15 -29.84 5.29
N SER A 294 7.19 -31.17 5.21
CA SER A 294 6.82 -32.05 6.33
C SER A 294 8.07 -32.50 7.08
N ASP A 295 7.89 -32.78 8.38
CA ASP A 295 8.90 -33.47 9.17
C ASP A 295 8.90 -34.99 8.91
N ASP A 296 7.94 -35.49 8.13
CA ASP A 296 7.70 -36.91 7.83
C ASP A 296 8.55 -37.50 6.68
N GLU A 297 9.59 -36.81 6.21
CA GLU A 297 10.61 -37.47 5.39
C GLU A 297 11.71 -38.04 6.30
N SER A 298 11.46 -39.28 6.76
CA SER A 298 12.42 -40.21 7.35
C SER A 298 13.19 -40.98 6.27
#